data_AF-A0AAU7CLD2-F1
#
_entry.id   AF-A0AAU7CLD2-F1
#
_cell.length_a   1.000
_cell.length_b   1.000
_cell.length_c   1.000
_cell.angle_alpha   90.00
_cell.angle_beta   90.00
_cell.angle_gamma   90.00
#
_symmetry.space_group_name_H-M   'P 1'
#
loop_
_entity.id
_entity.type
_entity.pdbx_description
1 polymer ?
#
loop_
_entity_poly.entity_id
_entity_poly.type
_entity_poly.pdbx_seq_one_letter_code
_entity_poly.pdbx_strand_id
1 'polypeptide(L)'
;MRPQDLVGLDVLVGLTYLDTEGQVSRQEQFHGVIERTDGTTTWVRLDDDGDGELRWVPTDMAAFRPAPSGTYRLESTGQVVTDPLLLTSWMLTVLQGEEGETYYEAEPNFAPLTNSRVPREWELTYRLDEARIRWTIEVFGDQYIGRTLLLGITYLTQSGQLQRQEQVVGTIMVVDFNEGIVVSCDPDGRQLVLPGDPSWLEKAPQAEYRLRSTGQVVTNPDYIAKLAKRSP
;
A
#
# COMPACT_ATOMS: atom_id res chain seq x y z
N MET A 1 6.06 1.98 -14.48
CA MET A 1 7.40 2.14 -13.89
C MET A 1 8.17 0.82 -14.01
N ARG A 2 9.46 0.86 -14.30
CA ARG A 2 10.39 -0.28 -14.32
C ARG A 2 11.24 -0.27 -13.03
N PRO A 3 11.87 -1.39 -12.64
CA PRO A 3 12.72 -1.43 -11.45
C PRO A 3 13.79 -0.34 -11.40
N GLN A 4 14.41 -0.01 -12.53
CA GLN A 4 15.47 1.01 -12.57
C GLN A 4 14.95 2.42 -12.23
N ASP A 5 13.66 2.67 -12.44
CA ASP A 5 13.06 3.96 -12.13
C ASP A 5 12.86 4.16 -10.60
N LEU A 6 13.07 3.10 -9.78
CA LEU A 6 13.03 3.18 -8.31
C LEU A 6 14.33 3.74 -7.71
N VAL A 7 15.44 3.66 -8.43
CA VAL A 7 16.77 4.03 -7.92
C VAL A 7 16.82 5.53 -7.60
N GLY A 8 17.29 5.86 -6.39
CA GLY A 8 17.36 7.21 -5.87
C GLY A 8 16.11 7.68 -5.12
N LEU A 9 15.01 6.93 -5.18
CA LEU A 9 13.82 7.21 -4.37
C LEU A 9 14.02 6.72 -2.94
N ASP A 10 13.54 7.49 -1.97
CA ASP A 10 13.43 7.06 -0.59
C ASP A 10 12.21 6.15 -0.39
N VAL A 11 12.39 5.15 0.47
CA VAL A 11 11.43 4.08 0.68
C VAL A 11 11.33 3.73 2.15
N LEU A 12 10.08 3.60 2.62
CA LEU A 12 9.74 2.99 3.90
C LEU A 12 9.49 1.49 3.70
N VAL A 13 10.21 0.65 4.44
CA VAL A 13 10.14 -0.81 4.29
C VAL A 13 9.60 -1.45 5.55
N GLY A 14 8.65 -2.38 5.39
CA GLY A 14 8.23 -3.34 6.41
C GLY A 14 8.53 -4.78 5.98
N LEU A 15 9.22 -5.55 6.82
CA LEU A 15 9.47 -6.97 6.61
C LEU A 15 8.90 -7.75 7.80
N THR A 16 8.05 -8.73 7.50
CA THR A 16 7.54 -9.69 8.48
C THR A 16 8.08 -11.07 8.15
N TYR A 17 8.89 -11.63 9.03
CA TYR A 17 9.49 -12.94 8.88
C TYR A 17 8.57 -14.00 9.48
N LEU A 18 8.29 -15.04 8.69
CA LEU A 18 7.45 -16.17 9.07
C LEU A 18 8.32 -17.43 9.20
N ASP A 19 8.00 -18.30 10.16
CA ASP A 19 8.52 -19.66 10.16
C ASP A 19 7.74 -20.55 9.17
N THR A 20 8.14 -21.83 9.06
CA THR A 20 7.49 -22.80 8.15
C THR A 20 6.04 -23.12 8.52
N GLU A 21 5.58 -22.74 9.71
CA GLU A 21 4.19 -22.89 10.18
C GLU A 21 3.37 -21.61 9.93
N GLY A 22 3.99 -20.60 9.31
CA GLY A 22 3.38 -19.30 9.03
C GLY A 22 3.25 -18.40 10.26
N GLN A 23 3.94 -18.72 11.37
CA GLN A 23 3.94 -17.87 12.56
C GLN A 23 4.96 -16.75 12.43
N VAL A 24 4.59 -15.56 12.91
CA VAL A 24 5.50 -14.41 12.90
C VAL A 24 6.65 -14.66 13.88
N SER A 25 7.87 -14.71 13.35
CA SER A 25 9.11 -14.89 14.13
C SER A 25 9.81 -13.57 14.42
N ARG A 26 9.76 -12.62 13.47
CA ARG A 26 10.40 -11.30 13.59
C ARG A 26 9.69 -10.27 12.72
N GLN A 27 9.75 -9.01 13.13
CA GLN A 27 9.45 -7.88 12.26
C GLN A 27 10.64 -6.93 12.21
N GLU A 28 10.86 -6.35 11.04
CA GLU A 28 11.89 -5.37 10.80
C GLU A 28 11.28 -4.23 9.98
N GLN A 29 11.47 -2.99 10.41
CA GLN A 29 11.15 -1.83 9.61
C GLN A 29 12.37 -0.93 9.51
N PHE A 30 12.54 -0.31 8.35
CA PHE A 30 13.61 0.64 8.12
C PHE A 30 13.23 1.62 7.01
N HIS A 31 14.00 2.69 6.91
CA HIS A 31 13.87 3.73 5.91
C HIS A 31 15.24 4.02 5.30
N GLY A 32 15.26 4.34 4.02
CA GLY A 32 16.47 4.80 3.34
C GLY A 32 16.23 5.02 1.86
N VAL A 33 17.32 5.16 1.11
CA VAL A 33 17.29 5.43 -0.33
C VAL A 33 17.58 4.15 -1.10
N ILE A 34 16.78 3.87 -2.13
CA ILE A 34 17.03 2.75 -3.04
C ILE A 34 18.32 3.04 -3.81
N GLU A 35 19.39 2.28 -3.52
CA GLU A 35 20.70 2.49 -4.13
C GLU A 35 20.80 1.77 -5.48
N ARG A 36 20.29 0.54 -5.57
CA ARG A 36 20.35 -0.28 -6.77
C ARG A 36 19.30 -1.38 -6.78
N THR A 37 19.03 -1.92 -7.96
CA THR A 37 18.24 -3.14 -8.15
C THR A 37 18.81 -3.93 -9.33
N ASP A 38 18.75 -5.26 -9.25
CA ASP A 38 19.08 -6.17 -10.36
C ASP A 38 17.83 -6.72 -11.06
N GLY A 39 16.64 -6.25 -10.66
CA GLY A 39 15.35 -6.73 -11.14
C GLY A 39 14.75 -7.89 -10.33
N THR A 40 15.54 -8.53 -9.46
CA THR A 40 15.08 -9.57 -8.52
C THR A 40 15.19 -9.08 -7.09
N THR A 41 16.25 -8.36 -6.77
CA THR A 41 16.55 -7.80 -5.46
C THR A 41 16.76 -6.30 -5.57
N THR A 42 16.20 -5.56 -4.63
CA THR A 42 16.38 -4.12 -4.48
C THR A 42 17.14 -3.86 -3.20
N TRP A 43 18.21 -3.07 -3.27
CA TRP A 43 19.03 -2.71 -2.12
C TRP A 43 18.75 -1.27 -1.70
N VAL A 44 18.40 -1.11 -0.43
CA VAL A 44 18.11 0.14 0.24
C VAL A 44 19.27 0.48 1.14
N ARG A 45 19.89 1.65 0.91
CA ARG A 45 20.90 2.21 1.79
C ARG A 45 20.22 2.96 2.91
N LEU A 46 20.46 2.55 4.15
CA LEU A 46 19.88 3.19 5.33
C LEU A 46 20.45 4.60 5.52
N ASP A 47 19.62 5.50 6.06
CA ASP A 47 20.00 6.91 6.32
C ASP A 47 20.67 7.12 7.69
N ASP A 48 20.86 6.07 8.49
CA ASP A 48 21.45 6.18 9.82
C ASP A 48 22.97 6.44 9.77
N ASP A 49 23.48 7.18 10.77
CA ASP A 49 24.83 7.79 10.90
C ASP A 49 26.05 6.82 10.92
N GLY A 50 25.91 5.55 10.52
CA GLY A 50 26.98 4.56 10.58
C GLY A 50 27.00 3.64 9.37
N ASP A 51 27.93 3.89 8.45
CA ASP A 51 28.39 3.04 7.34
C ASP A 51 27.51 2.87 6.10
N GLY A 52 26.30 3.43 6.03
CA GLY A 52 25.47 3.31 4.81
C GLY A 52 25.13 1.87 4.50
N GLU A 53 24.76 1.12 5.55
CA GLU A 53 24.44 -0.29 5.46
C GLU A 53 23.35 -0.56 4.42
N LEU A 54 23.55 -1.60 3.60
CA LEU A 54 22.57 -2.03 2.61
C LEU A 54 21.64 -3.09 3.21
N ARG A 55 20.35 -2.83 3.12
CA ARG A 55 19.28 -3.81 3.33
C ARG A 55 18.69 -4.22 2.01
N TRP A 56 18.25 -5.47 1.90
CA TRP A 56 17.62 -5.96 0.69
C TRP A 56 16.12 -6.13 0.89
N VAL A 57 15.38 -5.95 -0.19
CA VAL A 57 13.97 -6.35 -0.33
C VAL A 57 13.78 -7.03 -1.69
N PRO A 58 12.81 -7.93 -1.84
CA PRO A 58 12.47 -8.48 -3.15
C PRO A 58 12.02 -7.37 -4.11
N THR A 59 12.25 -7.57 -5.40
CA THR A 59 11.83 -6.64 -6.45
C THR A 59 10.56 -7.17 -7.11
N ASP A 60 9.43 -6.67 -6.66
CA ASP A 60 8.16 -6.73 -7.39
C ASP A 60 7.60 -5.32 -7.49
N MET A 61 7.48 -4.79 -8.71
CA MET A 61 6.96 -3.44 -8.93
C MET A 61 5.54 -3.25 -8.40
N ALA A 62 4.76 -4.33 -8.25
CA ALA A 62 3.45 -4.26 -7.63
C ALA A 62 3.52 -3.95 -6.12
N ALA A 63 4.62 -4.32 -5.45
CA ALA A 63 4.84 -4.16 -4.02
C ALA A 63 5.39 -2.77 -3.63
N PHE A 64 5.88 -1.98 -4.58
CA PHE A 64 6.27 -0.59 -4.36
C PHE A 64 5.11 0.33 -4.72
N ARG A 65 4.67 1.14 -3.76
CA ARG A 65 3.59 2.11 -3.97
C ARG A 65 3.96 3.49 -3.43
N PRO A 66 3.37 4.57 -3.94
CA PRO A 66 3.54 5.88 -3.34
C PRO A 66 3.11 5.84 -1.87
N ALA A 67 3.95 6.39 -0.98
CA ALA A 67 3.57 6.52 0.41
C ALA A 67 2.69 7.78 0.59
N PRO A 68 1.54 7.66 1.27
CA PRO A 68 0.78 8.83 1.69
C PRO A 68 1.66 9.92 2.34
N SER A 69 1.36 11.17 2.04
CA SER A 69 2.03 12.28 2.73
C SER A 69 1.69 12.27 4.21
N GLY A 70 2.67 12.57 5.05
CA GLY A 70 2.52 12.53 6.49
C GLY A 70 3.75 12.06 7.24
N THR A 71 3.53 11.76 8.52
CA THR A 71 4.58 11.27 9.42
C THR A 71 4.30 9.82 9.79
N TYR A 72 5.34 9.00 9.67
CA TYR A 72 5.34 7.57 9.94
C TYR A 72 6.19 7.30 11.16
N ARG A 73 5.62 6.67 12.19
CA ARG A 73 6.38 6.17 13.32
C ARG A 73 6.53 4.66 13.19
N LEU A 74 7.77 4.19 13.04
CA LEU A 74 8.09 2.76 12.96
C LEU A 74 7.82 2.08 14.30
N GLU A 75 7.12 0.96 14.27
CA GLU A 75 6.76 0.23 15.49
C GLU A 75 7.99 -0.47 16.11
N SER A 76 8.94 -0.94 15.29
CA SER A 76 10.12 -1.70 15.75
C SER A 76 11.20 -0.83 16.40
N THR A 77 11.37 0.41 15.93
CA THR A 77 12.45 1.31 16.40
C THR A 77 11.92 2.58 17.06
N GLY A 78 10.66 2.96 16.81
CA GLY A 78 10.13 4.27 17.19
C GLY A 78 10.63 5.43 16.33
N GLN A 79 11.47 5.17 15.32
CA GLN A 79 11.98 6.16 14.37
C GLN A 79 10.80 6.85 13.69
N VAL A 80 10.95 8.16 13.49
CA VAL A 80 9.95 8.99 12.82
C VAL A 80 10.47 9.37 11.45
N VAL A 81 9.76 8.92 10.42
CA VAL A 81 10.04 9.21 9.01
C VAL A 81 8.97 10.16 8.50
N THR A 82 9.36 11.23 7.81
CA THR A 82 8.43 12.23 7.29
C THR A 82 8.43 12.17 5.77
N ASP A 83 7.24 12.03 5.19
CA ASP A 83 6.99 12.03 3.76
C ASP A 83 7.90 11.09 2.95
N PRO A 84 8.00 9.78 3.28
CA PRO A 84 8.78 8.85 2.47
C PRO A 84 8.16 8.71 1.06
N LEU A 85 8.87 8.81 -0.06
CA LEU A 85 8.26 8.77 -1.40
C LEU A 85 7.56 7.45 -1.69
N LEU A 86 8.18 6.33 -1.31
CA LEU A 86 7.66 4.99 -1.51
C LEU A 86 7.42 4.28 -0.18
N LEU A 87 6.53 3.28 -0.23
CA LEU A 87 6.48 2.24 0.77
C LEU A 87 6.44 0.87 0.11
N THR A 88 7.02 -0.13 0.77
CA THR A 88 6.91 -1.53 0.40
C THR A 88 6.85 -2.40 1.66
N SER A 89 6.10 -3.50 1.59
CA SER A 89 5.92 -4.40 2.72
C SER A 89 5.88 -5.86 2.25
N TRP A 90 6.51 -6.75 3.01
CA TRP A 90 6.74 -8.14 2.61
C TRP A 90 6.55 -9.12 3.76
N MET A 91 6.01 -10.30 3.42
CA MET A 91 6.08 -11.51 4.23
C MET A 91 7.20 -12.40 3.69
N LEU A 92 8.13 -12.81 4.55
CA LEU A 92 9.28 -13.63 4.20
C LEU A 92 9.23 -14.94 4.98
N THR A 93 8.83 -16.04 4.35
CA THR A 93 8.87 -17.36 4.96
C THR A 93 10.31 -17.88 4.94
N VAL A 94 10.86 -18.13 6.13
CA VAL A 94 12.24 -18.58 6.31
C VAL A 94 12.32 -20.08 6.13
N LEU A 95 13.04 -20.52 5.11
CA LEU A 95 13.27 -21.93 4.78
C LEU A 95 14.74 -22.28 5.04
N GLN A 96 14.99 -23.49 5.54
CA GLN A 96 16.33 -24.01 5.77
C GLN A 96 16.65 -25.07 4.71
N GLY A 97 17.75 -24.90 3.99
CA GLY A 97 18.29 -25.87 3.05
C GLY A 97 19.00 -27.03 3.73
N GLU A 98 19.26 -28.09 2.97
CA GLU A 98 19.90 -29.32 3.48
C GLU A 98 21.33 -29.09 4.00
N GLU A 99 22.02 -28.05 3.49
CA GLU A 99 23.37 -27.66 3.90
C GLU A 99 23.40 -26.47 4.90
N GLY A 100 22.26 -26.12 5.50
CA GLY A 100 22.15 -25.00 6.45
C GLY A 100 22.04 -23.61 5.79
N GLU A 101 21.82 -23.57 4.48
CA GLU A 101 21.52 -22.35 3.75
C GLU A 101 20.15 -21.80 4.15
N THR A 102 20.01 -20.48 4.25
CA THR A 102 18.70 -19.86 4.52
C THR A 102 18.13 -19.30 3.23
N TYR A 103 16.91 -19.73 2.91
CA TYR A 103 16.13 -19.26 1.77
C TYR A 103 14.91 -18.49 2.24
N TYR A 104 14.41 -17.59 1.40
CA TYR A 104 13.20 -16.82 1.67
C TYR A 104 12.21 -17.03 0.53
N GLU A 105 11.02 -17.53 0.87
CA GLU A 105 9.85 -17.39 0.00
C GLU A 105 9.18 -16.05 0.34
N ALA A 106 9.11 -15.16 -0.65
CA ALA A 106 8.68 -13.79 -0.45
C ALA A 106 7.30 -13.54 -1.08
N GLU A 107 6.38 -13.05 -0.27
CA GLU A 107 5.05 -12.61 -0.71
C GLU A 107 4.88 -11.13 -0.37
N PRO A 108 4.44 -10.27 -1.31
CA PRO A 108 4.12 -8.91 -0.97
C PRO A 108 3.00 -8.86 0.05
N ASN A 109 3.19 -8.06 1.09
CA ASN A 109 2.18 -7.80 2.09
C ASN A 109 1.26 -6.65 1.63
N PHE A 110 0.37 -6.96 0.69
CA PHE A 110 -0.67 -6.04 0.22
C PHE A 110 -1.82 -5.83 1.22
N ALA A 111 -1.77 -6.49 2.38
CA ALA A 111 -2.94 -6.66 3.21
C ALA A 111 -3.50 -5.31 3.68
N PRO A 112 -4.84 -5.13 3.66
CA PRO A 112 -5.46 -3.86 3.97
C PRO A 112 -5.08 -3.46 5.39
N LEU A 113 -4.74 -2.19 5.63
CA LEU A 113 -4.35 -1.60 6.93
C LEU A 113 -5.28 -1.92 8.12
N THR A 114 -6.39 -2.61 7.89
CA THR A 114 -7.44 -2.93 8.87
C THR A 114 -7.72 -4.42 9.06
N ASN A 115 -7.09 -5.35 8.33
CA ASN A 115 -7.20 -6.81 8.54
C ASN A 115 -5.93 -7.54 8.09
N SER A 116 -4.78 -6.91 8.32
CA SER A 116 -3.50 -7.50 7.94
C SER A 116 -3.21 -8.76 8.76
N ARG A 117 -2.73 -9.81 8.11
CA ARG A 117 -2.18 -11.00 8.79
C ARG A 117 -0.86 -10.67 9.49
N VAL A 118 -0.24 -9.54 9.15
CA VAL A 118 0.94 -9.04 9.85
C VAL A 118 0.55 -8.02 10.92
N PRO A 119 1.27 -7.97 12.04
CA PRO A 119 1.14 -6.90 13.02
C PRO A 119 1.37 -5.52 12.38
N ARG A 120 0.84 -4.47 13.03
CA ARG A 120 1.03 -3.09 12.59
C ARG A 120 2.52 -2.77 12.41
N GLU A 121 2.86 -2.18 11.26
CA GLU A 121 4.26 -1.85 10.91
C GLU A 121 4.61 -0.39 11.23
N TRP A 122 3.62 0.51 11.12
CA TRP A 122 3.78 1.92 11.46
C TRP A 122 2.48 2.60 11.86
N GLU A 123 2.64 3.71 12.56
CA GLU A 123 1.61 4.71 12.78
C GLU A 123 1.74 5.86 11.77
N LEU A 124 0.73 6.02 10.90
CA LEU A 124 0.67 7.13 9.93
C LEU A 124 -0.22 8.26 10.45
N THR A 125 0.35 9.46 10.53
CA THR A 125 -0.39 10.72 10.62
C THR A 125 -0.43 11.37 9.25
N TYR A 126 -1.54 11.18 8.51
CA TYR A 126 -1.73 11.73 7.17
C TYR A 126 -1.77 13.26 7.19
N ARG A 127 -1.15 13.87 6.18
CA ARG A 127 -1.19 15.31 5.93
C ARG A 127 -1.52 15.57 4.47
N LEU A 128 -2.48 16.46 4.21
CA LEU A 128 -2.75 16.91 2.85
C LEU A 128 -1.59 17.81 2.36
N ASP A 129 -0.90 17.36 1.31
CA ASP A 129 0.15 18.13 0.63
C ASP A 129 -0.13 18.12 -0.88
N GLU A 130 -0.60 19.25 -1.41
CA GLU A 130 -1.05 19.34 -2.80
C GLU A 130 0.08 19.11 -3.81
N ALA A 131 1.27 19.63 -3.53
CA ALA A 131 2.42 19.50 -4.43
C ALA A 131 2.82 18.03 -4.54
N ARG A 132 2.84 17.34 -3.40
CA ARG A 132 3.14 15.92 -3.34
C ARG A 132 2.06 15.05 -4.00
N ILE A 133 0.79 15.38 -3.81
CA ILE A 133 -0.29 14.65 -4.48
C ILE A 133 -0.18 14.81 -6.00
N ARG A 134 0.07 16.03 -6.49
CA ARG A 134 0.25 16.28 -7.93
C ARG A 134 1.41 15.47 -8.50
N TRP A 135 2.55 15.44 -7.81
CA TRP A 135 3.69 14.61 -8.22
C TRP A 135 3.33 13.11 -8.22
N THR A 136 2.63 12.63 -7.20
CA THR A 136 2.17 11.23 -7.14
C THR A 136 1.27 10.90 -8.33
N ILE A 137 0.34 11.78 -8.70
CA ILE A 137 -0.53 11.60 -9.86
C ILE A 137 0.29 11.60 -11.16
N GLU A 138 1.25 12.51 -11.31
CA GLU A 138 2.11 12.57 -12.50
C GLU A 138 2.93 11.30 -12.69
N VAL A 139 3.48 10.74 -11.61
CA VAL A 139 4.37 9.57 -11.67
C VAL A 139 3.59 8.25 -11.72
N PHE A 140 2.47 8.17 -10.99
CA PHE A 140 1.75 6.92 -10.75
C PHE A 140 0.32 6.90 -11.32
N GLY A 141 -0.29 8.03 -11.66
CA GLY A 141 -1.71 8.16 -12.00
C GLY A 141 -2.17 7.18 -13.09
N ASP A 142 -1.38 7.07 -14.17
CA ASP A 142 -1.67 6.19 -15.31
C ASP A 142 -1.82 4.72 -14.92
N GLN A 143 -1.16 4.26 -13.86
CA GLN A 143 -1.22 2.85 -13.44
C GLN A 143 -2.60 2.45 -12.89
N TYR A 144 -3.36 3.43 -12.42
CA TYR A 144 -4.68 3.22 -11.81
C TYR A 144 -5.80 3.26 -12.84
N ILE A 145 -5.63 3.94 -13.97
CA ILE A 145 -6.68 4.07 -14.99
C ILE A 145 -7.03 2.72 -15.60
N GLY A 146 -8.33 2.45 -15.74
CA GLY A 146 -8.87 1.19 -16.26
C GLY A 146 -8.84 0.03 -15.25
N ARG A 147 -8.36 0.26 -14.02
CA ARG A 147 -8.24 -0.77 -12.99
C ARG A 147 -9.51 -0.89 -12.15
N THR A 148 -9.78 -2.10 -11.67
CA THR A 148 -10.96 -2.39 -10.85
C THR A 148 -10.70 -2.01 -9.40
N LEU A 149 -11.58 -1.18 -8.83
CA LEU A 149 -11.56 -0.79 -7.43
C LEU A 149 -12.74 -1.41 -6.68
N LEU A 150 -12.44 -2.11 -5.58
CA LEU A 150 -13.41 -2.47 -4.55
C LEU A 150 -13.37 -1.44 -3.41
N LEU A 151 -14.41 -0.62 -3.29
CA LEU A 151 -14.47 0.49 -2.36
C LEU A 151 -15.49 0.23 -1.24
N GLY A 152 -15.06 0.33 0.01
CA GLY A 152 -15.94 0.41 1.17
C GLY A 152 -16.14 1.86 1.61
N ILE A 153 -17.39 2.34 1.64
CA ILE A 153 -17.73 3.70 2.08
C ILE A 153 -18.52 3.63 3.38
N THR A 154 -18.05 4.33 4.40
CA THR A 154 -18.77 4.52 5.66
C THR A 154 -19.33 5.94 5.71
N TYR A 155 -20.64 6.06 5.80
CA TYR A 155 -21.33 7.35 5.93
C TYR A 155 -21.57 7.63 7.41
N LEU A 156 -21.10 8.78 7.87
CA LEU A 156 -21.18 9.22 9.26
C LEU A 156 -22.05 10.48 9.37
N THR A 157 -22.73 10.65 10.50
CA THR A 157 -23.33 11.93 10.88
C THR A 157 -22.23 12.98 11.12
N GLN A 158 -22.64 14.26 11.27
CA GLN A 158 -21.75 15.32 11.72
C GLN A 158 -21.08 14.97 13.07
N SER A 159 -21.83 14.35 13.99
CA SER A 159 -21.34 13.85 15.28
C SER A 159 -20.45 12.59 15.20
N GLY A 160 -20.26 12.02 14.00
CA GLY A 160 -19.44 10.82 13.78
C GLY A 160 -20.14 9.50 14.04
N GLN A 161 -21.45 9.50 14.24
CA GLN A 161 -22.21 8.26 14.37
C GLN A 161 -22.41 7.61 13.00
N LEU A 162 -22.38 6.27 12.97
CA LEU A 162 -22.61 5.51 11.75
C LEU A 162 -24.04 5.71 11.24
N GLN A 163 -24.18 6.18 10.00
CA GLN A 163 -25.48 6.26 9.31
C GLN A 163 -25.72 5.03 8.44
N ARG A 164 -24.75 4.69 7.57
CA ARG A 164 -24.80 3.50 6.71
C ARG A 164 -23.41 3.12 6.20
N GLN A 165 -23.29 1.89 5.70
CA GLN A 165 -22.13 1.45 4.94
C GLN A 165 -22.56 1.03 3.54
N GLU A 166 -21.67 1.23 2.58
CA GLU A 166 -21.85 0.86 1.19
C GLU A 166 -20.57 0.17 0.71
N GLN A 167 -20.72 -0.86 -0.13
CA GLN A 167 -19.60 -1.45 -0.86
C GLN A 167 -19.91 -1.32 -2.34
N VAL A 168 -18.92 -0.84 -3.08
CA VAL A 168 -19.03 -0.52 -4.48
C VAL A 168 -17.86 -1.20 -5.20
N VAL A 169 -18.12 -1.75 -6.37
CA VAL A 169 -17.08 -2.15 -7.32
C VAL A 169 -17.22 -1.27 -8.55
N GLY A 170 -16.10 -0.90 -9.15
CA GLY A 170 -16.12 -0.12 -10.38
C GLY A 170 -14.74 0.03 -11.01
N THR A 171 -14.72 0.66 -12.17
CA THR A 171 -13.49 0.94 -12.93
C THR A 171 -13.02 2.37 -12.65
N ILE A 172 -11.74 2.54 -12.33
CA ILE A 172 -11.12 3.87 -12.19
C ILE A 172 -10.98 4.47 -13.59
N MET A 173 -11.64 5.60 -13.82
CA MET A 173 -11.70 6.28 -15.12
C MET A 173 -10.74 7.46 -15.21
N VAL A 174 -10.57 8.18 -14.09
CA VAL A 174 -9.75 9.39 -13.98
C VAL A 174 -9.03 9.35 -12.65
N VAL A 175 -7.77 9.79 -12.64
CA VAL A 175 -7.01 10.16 -11.47
C VAL A 175 -6.46 11.54 -11.74
N ASP A 176 -7.10 12.56 -11.17
CA ASP A 176 -6.69 13.95 -11.31
C ASP A 176 -6.78 14.68 -9.96
N PHE A 177 -5.94 15.70 -9.79
CA PHE A 177 -5.91 16.46 -8.55
C PHE A 177 -7.19 17.30 -8.36
N ASN A 178 -7.67 17.94 -9.42
CA ASN A 178 -8.80 18.86 -9.37
C ASN A 178 -10.14 18.12 -9.52
N GLU A 179 -10.21 17.12 -10.41
CA GLU A 179 -11.43 16.33 -10.62
C GLU A 179 -11.59 15.22 -9.56
N GLY A 180 -10.50 14.79 -8.94
CA GLY A 180 -10.46 13.66 -8.03
C GLY A 180 -10.24 12.31 -8.73
N ILE A 181 -10.42 11.23 -7.98
CA ILE A 181 -10.43 9.87 -8.56
C ILE A 181 -11.86 9.54 -8.95
N VAL A 182 -12.14 9.43 -10.25
CA VAL A 182 -13.48 9.14 -10.78
C VAL A 182 -13.61 7.65 -11.02
N VAL A 183 -14.63 7.03 -10.44
CA VAL A 183 -14.93 5.60 -10.55
C VAL A 183 -16.28 5.40 -11.21
N SER A 184 -16.32 4.64 -12.29
CA SER A 184 -17.56 4.16 -12.91
C SER A 184 -17.99 2.87 -12.21
N CYS A 185 -19.07 2.95 -11.44
CA CYS A 185 -19.55 1.86 -10.59
C CYS A 185 -20.36 0.83 -11.38
N ASP A 186 -20.21 -0.45 -11.03
CA ASP A 186 -21.02 -1.52 -11.58
C ASP A 186 -22.23 -1.82 -10.67
N PRO A 187 -23.35 -2.31 -11.23
CA PRO A 187 -23.64 -2.47 -12.66
C PRO A 187 -24.32 -1.22 -13.28
N ASP A 188 -24.56 -0.17 -12.49
CA ASP A 188 -25.44 0.95 -12.86
C ASP A 188 -24.72 2.08 -13.63
N GLY A 189 -23.40 2.02 -13.77
CA GLY A 189 -22.59 3.06 -14.43
C GLY A 189 -22.53 4.37 -13.64
N ARG A 190 -22.99 4.38 -12.38
CA ARG A 190 -22.96 5.57 -11.54
C ARG A 190 -21.53 6.01 -11.32
N GLN A 191 -21.28 7.32 -11.43
CA GLN A 191 -19.95 7.85 -11.16
C GLN A 191 -19.81 8.24 -9.69
N LEU A 192 -18.68 7.85 -9.10
CA LEU A 192 -18.23 8.32 -7.79
C LEU A 192 -16.95 9.13 -7.95
N VAL A 193 -16.89 10.26 -7.26
CA VAL A 193 -15.70 11.10 -7.16
C VAL A 193 -15.12 10.95 -5.76
N LEU A 194 -13.87 10.50 -5.68
CA LEU A 194 -13.14 10.25 -4.46
C LEU A 194 -12.00 11.29 -4.31
N PRO A 195 -11.39 11.45 -3.12
CA PRO A 195 -10.22 12.31 -2.95
C PRO A 195 -9.14 12.00 -4.00
N GLY A 196 -8.55 13.05 -4.58
CA GLY A 196 -7.65 12.94 -5.72
C GLY A 196 -6.30 12.28 -5.45
N ASP A 197 -5.90 12.15 -4.18
CA ASP A 197 -4.66 11.47 -3.81
C ASP A 197 -4.79 9.95 -4.06
N PRO A 198 -4.02 9.30 -4.94
CA PRO A 198 -4.15 7.87 -5.15
C PRO A 198 -3.37 7.02 -4.13
N SER A 199 -2.62 7.64 -3.20
CA SER A 199 -1.78 6.93 -2.23
C SER A 199 -2.56 6.09 -1.20
N TRP A 200 -3.85 6.40 -0.99
CA TRP A 200 -4.74 5.63 -0.11
C TRP A 200 -5.42 4.44 -0.82
N LEU A 201 -5.19 4.25 -2.12
CA LEU A 201 -5.60 3.03 -2.82
C LEU A 201 -4.62 1.90 -2.51
N GLU A 202 -5.14 0.79 -1.99
CA GLU A 202 -4.33 -0.38 -1.64
C GLU A 202 -4.47 -1.44 -2.74
N LYS A 203 -3.40 -2.15 -3.09
CA LYS A 203 -3.53 -3.31 -3.98
C LYS A 203 -4.42 -4.35 -3.30
N ALA A 204 -5.36 -4.93 -4.04
CA ALA A 204 -6.18 -5.98 -3.49
C ALA A 204 -5.44 -7.32 -3.59
N PRO A 205 -5.35 -8.10 -2.50
CA PRO A 205 -4.93 -9.49 -2.58
C PRO A 205 -5.73 -10.28 -3.63
N GLN A 206 -5.07 -11.26 -4.26
CA GLN A 206 -5.77 -12.17 -5.16
C GLN A 206 -6.70 -13.07 -4.34
N ALA A 207 -8.00 -12.87 -4.49
CA ALA A 207 -9.04 -13.58 -3.77
C ALA A 207 -10.42 -13.33 -4.40
N GLU A 208 -11.40 -14.09 -3.91
CA GLU A 208 -12.82 -13.78 -4.12
C GLU A 208 -13.35 -12.92 -2.97
N TYR A 209 -13.93 -11.77 -3.34
CA TYR A 209 -14.52 -10.82 -2.41
C TYR A 209 -16.04 -10.87 -2.52
N ARG A 210 -16.70 -11.36 -1.48
CA ARG A 210 -18.16 -11.31 -1.39
C ARG A 210 -18.61 -10.02 -0.70
N LEU A 211 -19.30 -9.15 -1.44
CA LEU A 211 -19.86 -7.91 -0.93
C LEU A 211 -20.98 -8.24 0.06
N ARG A 212 -20.90 -7.69 1.27
CA ARG A 212 -21.91 -7.88 2.32
C ARG A 212 -23.22 -7.17 1.99
N SER A 213 -23.14 -6.04 1.27
CA SER A 213 -24.31 -5.24 0.89
C SER A 213 -25.18 -5.90 -0.18
N THR A 214 -24.57 -6.56 -1.17
CA THR A 214 -25.28 -7.08 -2.35
C THR A 214 -25.17 -8.59 -2.52
N GLY A 215 -24.24 -9.27 -1.85
CA GLY A 215 -23.91 -10.67 -2.07
C GLY A 215 -23.09 -10.93 -3.34
N GLN A 216 -22.82 -9.90 -4.15
CA GLN A 216 -22.00 -9.98 -5.36
C GLN A 216 -20.61 -10.52 -5.00
N VAL A 217 -20.07 -11.38 -5.86
CA VAL A 217 -18.69 -11.85 -5.76
C VAL A 217 -17.86 -11.11 -6.81
N VAL A 218 -16.78 -10.48 -6.35
CA VAL A 218 -15.78 -9.82 -7.18
C VAL A 218 -14.49 -10.62 -7.05
N THR A 219 -13.97 -11.12 -8.15
CA THR A 219 -12.76 -11.94 -8.16
C THR A 219 -11.58 -11.07 -8.60
N ASN A 220 -10.50 -11.08 -7.82
CA ASN A 220 -9.24 -10.40 -8.12
C ASN A 220 -9.41 -8.94 -8.59
N PRO A 221 -10.08 -8.06 -7.82
CA PRO A 221 -10.01 -6.62 -8.12
C PRO A 221 -8.55 -6.16 -8.08
N ASP A 222 -8.21 -5.07 -8.79
CA ASP A 222 -6.85 -4.55 -8.78
C ASP A 222 -6.53 -3.80 -7.46
N TYR A 223 -7.53 -3.07 -6.94
CA TYR A 223 -7.39 -2.24 -5.74
C TYR A 223 -8.56 -2.42 -4.77
N ILE A 224 -8.27 -2.21 -3.48
CA ILE A 224 -9.25 -2.08 -2.41
C ILE A 224 -9.01 -0.78 -1.66
N ALA A 225 -10.09 -0.13 -1.23
CA ALA A 225 -9.96 1.08 -0.41
C ALA A 225 -11.14 1.25 0.56
N LYS A 226 -10.90 2.04 1.62
CA LYS A 226 -11.93 2.40 2.61
C LYS A 226 -11.95 3.91 2.81
N LEU A 227 -13.15 4.48 2.76
CA LEU A 227 -13.37 5.91 2.99
C LEU A 227 -14.45 6.11 4.05
N ALA A 228 -14.27 7.11 4.90
CA ALA A 228 -15.34 7.65 5.74
C ALA A 228 -15.80 9.01 5.19
N LYS A 229 -17.09 9.14 4.88
CA LYS A 229 -17.72 10.40 4.47
C LYS A 229 -18.60 10.89 5.60
N ARG A 230 -18.32 12.08 6.13
CA ARG A 230 -19.22 12.77 7.06
C ARG A 230 -20.26 13.56 6.28
N SER A 231 -21.52 13.38 6.62
CA SER A 231 -22.59 14.26 6.18
C SER A 231 -22.29 15.69 6.66
N PRO A 232 -22.55 16.71 5.83
CA PRO A 232 -22.36 18.11 6.21
C PRO A 232 -23.16 18.48 7.46
#